data_AF-A0A915YWZ4-F1
#
_entry.id   AF-A0A915YWZ4-F1
#
_cell.length_a   1.000
_cell.length_b   1.000
_cell.length_c   1.000
_cell.angle_alpha   90.00
_cell.angle_beta   90.00
_cell.angle_gamma   90.00
#
_symmetry.space_group_name_H-M   'P 1'
#
loop_
_entity.id
_entity.type
_entity.pdbx_description
1 polymer ?
#
loop_
_entity_poly.entity_id
_entity_poly.type
_entity_poly.pdbx_seq_one_letter_code
_entity_poly.pdbx_strand_id
1 'polypeptide(L)'
;MNANSNQRPTAVELYDIISFWNNSFDEYYQEKENFGYKEKEIKAIFEEADKEIPNISTSYKKNSDAIYTSRVFTFNNLPKPVNSSIITSYLDDNEDCQDSQLFDLEISVDISHQANVNSGSINSS
;
A
#
# COMPACT_ATOMS: atom_id res chain seq x y z
N MET A 1 -3.98 11.76 -0.34
CA MET A 1 -2.66 12.34 -0.03
C MET A 1 -1.89 12.58 -1.32
N ASN A 2 -1.12 13.66 -1.41
CA ASN A 2 -0.32 13.95 -2.60
C ASN A 2 0.99 13.14 -2.59
N ALA A 3 1.27 12.42 -3.68
CA ALA A 3 2.50 11.64 -3.82
C ALA A 3 3.76 12.53 -3.85
N ASN A 4 3.63 13.73 -4.41
CA ASN A 4 4.69 14.73 -4.40
C ASN A 4 4.85 15.29 -2.98
N SER A 5 6.03 15.08 -2.37
CA SER A 5 6.34 15.52 -1.01
C SER A 5 6.21 17.04 -0.84
N ASN A 6 6.56 17.81 -1.86
CA ASN A 6 6.55 19.28 -1.79
C ASN A 6 5.13 19.86 -1.84
N GLN A 7 4.14 19.02 -2.16
CA GLN A 7 2.72 19.39 -2.19
C GLN A 7 1.93 18.73 -1.04
N ARG A 8 2.60 18.03 -0.13
CA ARG A 8 1.95 17.56 1.10
C ARG A 8 1.88 18.71 2.10
N PRO A 9 0.80 18.79 2.89
CA PRO A 9 0.78 19.67 4.04
C PRO A 9 1.91 19.28 5.01
N THR A 10 2.49 20.29 5.63
CA THR A 10 3.37 20.14 6.78
C THR A 10 2.61 19.53 7.96
N ALA A 11 3.34 19.04 8.97
CA ALA A 11 2.72 18.51 10.18
C ALA A 11 1.87 19.54 10.92
N VAL A 12 2.27 20.82 10.87
CA VAL A 12 1.54 21.93 11.49
C VAL A 12 0.23 22.18 10.73
N GLU A 13 0.27 22.29 9.41
CA GLU A 13 -0.95 22.47 8.60
C GLU A 13 -1.92 21.29 8.78
N LEU A 14 -1.40 20.07 8.86
CA LEU A 14 -2.23 18.89 9.12
C LEU A 14 -2.86 18.95 10.51
N TYR A 15 -2.11 19.37 11.53
CA TYR A 15 -2.63 19.55 12.88
C TYR A 15 -3.77 20.57 12.91
N ASP A 16 -3.60 21.72 12.24
CA ASP A 16 -4.63 22.76 12.18
C ASP A 16 -5.92 22.27 11.51
N ILE A 17 -5.80 21.50 10.42
CA ILE A 17 -6.95 20.89 9.73
C ILE A 17 -7.68 19.90 10.65
N ILE A 18 -6.94 18.99 11.30
CA ILE A 18 -7.53 17.98 12.20
C ILE A 18 -8.17 18.64 13.43
N SER A 19 -7.51 19.66 14.00
CA SER A 19 -8.06 20.42 15.13
C SER A 19 -9.35 21.12 14.74
N PHE A 20 -9.41 21.73 13.55
CA PHE A 20 -10.62 22.34 13.02
C PHE A 20 -11.76 21.32 12.85
N TRP A 21 -11.48 20.15 12.30
CA TRP A 21 -12.48 19.08 12.20
C TRP A 21 -12.94 18.60 13.58
N ASN A 22 -12.05 18.49 14.56
CA ASN A 22 -12.42 18.09 15.91
C ASN A 22 -13.34 19.11 16.59
N ASN A 23 -13.12 20.41 16.36
CA ASN A 23 -13.98 21.46 16.91
C ASN A 23 -15.40 21.42 16.34
N SER A 24 -15.59 20.86 15.14
CA SER A 24 -16.90 20.79 14.51
C SER A 24 -17.95 19.97 15.26
N PHE A 25 -17.51 19.12 16.19
CA PHE A 25 -18.39 18.36 17.08
C PHE A 25 -18.86 19.15 18.31
N ASP A 26 -18.27 20.31 18.58
CA ASP A 26 -18.68 21.23 19.63
C ASP A 26 -19.68 22.25 19.06
N GLU A 27 -20.86 22.33 19.70
CA GLU A 27 -21.96 23.18 19.27
C GLU A 27 -21.61 24.68 19.25
N TYR A 28 -20.61 25.11 20.01
CA TYR A 28 -20.20 26.51 20.10
C TYR A 28 -19.60 27.04 18.79
N TYR A 29 -18.98 26.19 17.97
CA TYR A 29 -18.17 26.62 16.84
C TYR A 29 -18.84 26.45 15.46
N GLN A 30 -20.13 26.07 15.40
CA GLN A 30 -20.83 25.69 14.17
C GLN A 30 -20.76 26.71 13.01
N GLU A 31 -20.71 28.02 13.30
CA GLU A 31 -20.62 29.08 12.29
C GLU A 31 -19.19 29.51 11.96
N LYS A 32 -18.18 28.96 12.64
CA LYS A 32 -16.78 29.24 12.34
C LYS A 32 -16.43 28.64 10.98
N GLU A 33 -15.76 29.45 10.16
CA GLU A 33 -15.37 29.10 8.81
C GLU A 33 -13.85 29.11 8.71
N ASN A 34 -13.28 28.03 8.19
CA ASN A 34 -11.87 27.92 7.88
C ASN A 34 -11.68 26.90 6.76
N PHE A 35 -10.56 26.99 6.03
CA PHE A 35 -10.24 26.09 4.92
C PHE A 35 -11.33 26.02 3.82
N GLY A 36 -12.20 27.04 3.73
CA GLY A 36 -13.29 27.12 2.76
C GLY A 36 -14.58 26.39 3.14
N TYR A 37 -14.70 25.93 4.39
CA TYR A 37 -15.89 25.23 4.89
C TYR A 37 -16.27 25.73 6.29
N LYS A 38 -17.56 25.64 6.62
CA LYS A 38 -18.04 25.86 7.98
C LYS A 38 -17.93 24.58 8.80
N GLU A 39 -17.72 24.73 10.11
CA GLU A 39 -17.64 23.58 11.01
C GLU A 39 -18.91 22.70 10.97
N LYS A 40 -20.10 23.31 10.89
CA LYS A 40 -21.36 22.55 10.72
C LYS A 40 -21.42 21.68 9.45
N GLU A 41 -20.75 22.09 8.38
CA GLU A 41 -20.70 21.32 7.12
C GLU A 41 -19.82 20.08 7.29
N ILE A 42 -18.71 20.21 8.02
CA ILE A 42 -17.83 19.09 8.35
C ILE A 42 -18.58 18.05 9.18
N LYS A 43 -19.31 18.48 10.22
CA LYS A 43 -20.15 17.59 11.03
C LYS A 43 -21.16 16.82 10.18
N ALA A 44 -21.84 17.51 9.26
CA ALA A 44 -22.81 16.88 8.36
C ALA A 44 -22.16 15.85 7.42
N ILE A 45 -20.94 16.09 6.92
CA ILE A 45 -20.19 15.13 6.10
C ILE A 45 -19.88 13.85 6.88
N PHE A 46 -19.43 13.98 8.14
CA PHE A 46 -19.16 12.81 8.99
C PHE A 46 -20.44 12.03 9.33
N GLU A 47 -21.54 12.72 9.65
CA GLU A 47 -22.83 12.07 9.91
C GLU A 47 -23.38 11.32 8.69
N GLU A 48 -23.15 11.82 7.48
CA GLU A 48 -23.55 11.12 6.25
C GLU A 48 -22.67 9.89 6.02
N ALA A 49 -21.35 10.02 6.21
CA ALA A 49 -20.43 8.89 6.11
C ALA A 49 -20.77 7.78 7.11
N ASP A 50 -21.11 8.13 8.36
CA ASP A 50 -21.49 7.17 9.40
C ASP A 50 -22.74 6.34 9.03
N LYS A 51 -23.65 6.88 8.20
CA LYS A 51 -24.80 6.12 7.68
C LYS A 51 -24.40 5.13 6.57
N GLU A 52 -23.33 5.41 5.83
CA GLU A 52 -22.82 4.54 4.78
C GLU A 52 -21.91 3.43 5.33
N ILE A 53 -21.20 3.67 6.45
CA ILE A 53 -20.29 2.68 7.05
C ILE A 53 -20.96 1.30 7.24
N PRO A 54 -22.20 1.17 7.75
CA PRO A 54 -22.86 -0.13 7.87
C PRO A 54 -23.08 -0.87 6.54
N ASN A 55 -23.10 -0.16 5.40
CA ASN A 55 -23.25 -0.75 4.07
C ASN A 55 -21.93 -1.27 3.48
N ILE A 56 -20.79 -0.94 4.10
CA ILE A 56 -19.50 -1.49 3.66
C ILE A 56 -19.38 -2.93 4.18
N SER A 57 -19.07 -3.86 3.28
CA SER A 57 -18.81 -5.25 3.69
C SER A 57 -17.57 -5.28 4.59
N THR A 58 -17.76 -5.52 5.88
CA THR A 58 -16.67 -5.81 6.83
C THR A 58 -16.11 -7.22 6.63
N SER A 59 -16.79 -8.05 5.83
CA SER A 59 -16.29 -9.37 5.46
C SER A 59 -15.25 -9.22 4.33
N TYR A 60 -14.01 -9.63 4.62
CA TYR A 60 -13.01 -9.88 3.61
C TYR A 60 -13.12 -11.36 3.21
N LYS A 61 -13.33 -11.63 1.93
CA LYS A 61 -13.27 -13.00 1.40
C LYS A 61 -11.86 -13.26 0.89
N LYS A 62 -11.15 -14.20 1.51
CA LYS A 62 -9.89 -14.71 0.95
C LYS A 62 -10.22 -15.38 -0.38
N ASN A 63 -9.86 -14.72 -1.48
CA ASN A 63 -9.99 -15.31 -2.81
C ASN A 63 -8.76 -16.19 -3.05
N SER A 64 -8.96 -17.52 -3.10
CA SER A 64 -7.90 -18.49 -3.37
C SER A 64 -7.23 -18.29 -4.73
N ASP A 65 -7.98 -17.72 -5.67
CA ASP A 65 -7.56 -17.51 -7.05
C ASP A 65 -7.08 -16.07 -7.26
N ALA A 66 -7.08 -15.22 -6.21
CA ALA A 66 -6.49 -13.90 -6.29
C ALA A 66 -4.98 -14.03 -6.48
N ILE A 67 -4.51 -13.60 -7.64
CA ILE A 67 -3.10 -13.32 -7.85
C ILE A 67 -2.79 -12.05 -7.06
N TYR A 68 -2.32 -12.22 -5.82
CA TYR A 68 -1.79 -11.11 -5.05
C TYR A 68 -0.57 -10.57 -5.80
N THR A 69 -0.65 -9.31 -6.22
CA THR A 69 0.47 -8.63 -6.88
C THR A 69 1.68 -8.48 -5.96
N SER A 70 1.56 -8.81 -4.66
CA SER A 70 2.66 -8.98 -3.73
C SER A 70 3.60 -10.16 -4.04
N ARG A 71 3.37 -10.94 -5.12
CA ARG A 71 4.44 -11.73 -5.73
C ARG A 71 5.64 -10.79 -5.93
N VAL A 72 6.77 -11.12 -5.28
CA VAL A 72 8.08 -10.44 -5.33
C VAL A 72 8.11 -9.35 -6.42
N PHE A 73 7.76 -8.13 -6.03
CA PHE A 73 7.91 -6.99 -6.92
C PHE A 73 9.39 -6.82 -7.19
N THR A 74 9.87 -7.27 -8.34
CA THR A 74 11.15 -6.82 -8.84
C THR A 74 10.91 -5.40 -9.36
N PHE A 75 11.34 -4.40 -8.59
CA PHE A 75 11.22 -2.98 -8.94
C PHE A 75 12.13 -2.55 -10.10
N ASN A 76 12.69 -3.50 -10.84
CA ASN A 76 13.66 -3.31 -11.92
C ASN A 76 13.13 -2.43 -13.06
N ASN A 77 11.80 -2.33 -13.20
CA ASN A 77 11.15 -1.53 -14.24
C ASN A 77 10.61 -0.18 -13.74
N LEU A 78 10.77 0.17 -12.46
CA LEU A 78 10.33 1.46 -11.94
C LEU A 78 11.48 2.48 -11.97
N PRO A 79 11.21 3.75 -12.28
CA PRO A 79 12.20 4.81 -12.13
C PRO A 79 12.64 4.90 -10.67
N LYS A 80 13.93 5.19 -10.45
CA LYS A 80 14.48 5.34 -9.09
C LYS A 80 13.63 6.33 -8.29
N PRO A 81 13.23 5.99 -7.05
CA PRO A 81 12.47 6.90 -6.23
C PRO A 81 13.28 8.17 -6.00
N VAL A 82 12.61 9.33 -6.06
CA VAL A 82 13.25 10.65 -6.02
C VAL A 82 14.00 10.89 -4.70
N ASN A 83 13.62 10.18 -3.65
CA ASN A 83 14.25 10.13 -2.33
C ASN A 83 15.17 8.92 -2.13
N SER A 84 15.65 8.28 -3.20
CA SER A 84 16.50 7.08 -3.14
C SER A 84 17.69 7.25 -2.20
N SER A 85 18.36 8.40 -2.19
CA SER A 85 19.50 8.66 -1.29
C SER A 85 19.14 8.58 0.20
N ILE A 86 17.90 8.91 0.58
CA ILE A 86 17.41 8.80 1.96
C ILE A 86 16.99 7.35 2.25
N ILE A 87 16.38 6.66 1.27
CA ILE A 87 15.93 5.28 1.43
C ILE A 87 17.11 4.31 1.54
N THR A 88 18.21 4.55 0.81
CA THR A 88 19.37 3.64 0.79
C THR A 88 19.96 3.47 2.19
N SER A 89 20.05 4.54 2.98
CA SER A 89 20.55 4.47 4.37
C SER A 89 19.61 3.71 5.32
N TYR A 90 18.31 3.61 5.03
CA TYR A 90 17.38 2.80 5.84
C TYR A 90 17.40 1.31 5.45
N LEU A 91 17.79 0.98 4.22
CA LEU A 91 17.82 -0.39 3.71
C LEU A 91 19.16 -1.08 3.98
N ASP A 92 20.28 -0.35 3.96
CA ASP A 92 21.60 -0.91 4.28
C ASP A 92 21.71 -1.39 5.75
N ASP A 93 20.88 -0.86 6.66
CA ASP A 93 20.90 -1.21 8.09
C ASP A 93 19.97 -2.39 8.47
N ASN A 94 19.26 -2.99 7.51
CA ASN A 94 18.35 -4.12 7.76
C ASN A 94 18.87 -5.42 7.14
N GLU A 95 20.00 -5.92 7.64
CA GLU A 95 20.42 -7.31 7.40
C GLU A 95 19.46 -8.33 8.08
N ASP A 96 18.52 -7.86 8.93
CA ASP A 96 17.68 -8.72 9.79
C ASP A 96 16.18 -8.41 9.77
N CYS A 97 15.66 -7.66 8.79
CA CYS A 97 14.20 -7.60 8.58
C CYS A 97 13.74 -8.79 7.73
N GLN A 98 13.97 -9.99 8.23
CA GLN A 98 13.30 -11.19 7.73
C GLN A 98 11.87 -11.15 8.25
N ASP A 99 10.95 -10.68 7.41
CA ASP A 99 9.52 -10.86 7.61
C ASP A 99 9.28 -12.37 7.80
N SER A 100 8.97 -12.78 9.03
CA SER A 100 9.06 -14.19 9.47
C SER A 100 8.05 -15.12 8.77
N GLN A 101 7.21 -14.57 7.90
CA GLN A 101 6.24 -15.29 7.07
C GLN A 101 6.78 -15.62 5.66
N LEU A 102 8.01 -15.20 5.32
CA LEU A 102 8.61 -15.41 3.99
C LEU A 102 9.32 -16.78 3.87
N PHE A 103 9.69 -17.40 4.99
CA PHE A 103 10.37 -18.70 5.03
C PHE A 103 9.53 -19.85 4.46
N ASP A 104 8.20 -19.80 4.59
CA ASP A 104 7.32 -20.84 4.06
C ASP A 104 7.05 -20.72 2.54
N LEU A 105 7.63 -19.69 1.88
CA LEU A 105 7.42 -19.41 0.46
C LEU A 105 8.60 -19.83 -0.44
N GLU A 106 9.58 -20.54 0.11
CA GLU A 106 10.67 -21.16 -0.67
C GLU A 106 10.11 -22.39 -1.42
N ILE A 107 9.45 -22.15 -2.54
CA ILE A 107 9.14 -23.19 -3.51
C ILE A 107 10.46 -23.58 -4.18
N SER A 108 11.00 -24.76 -3.85
CA SER A 108 12.07 -25.38 -4.64
C SER A 108 11.61 -25.52 -6.09
N VAL A 109 12.11 -24.62 -6.94
CA VAL A 109 11.91 -24.66 -8.39
C VAL A 109 12.79 -25.77 -8.95
N ASP A 110 12.27 -26.99 -9.00
CA ASP A 110 12.90 -28.10 -9.70
C ASP A 110 12.41 -28.11 -11.15
N ILE A 111 13.07 -27.34 -12.03
CA ILE A 111 12.79 -27.37 -13.47
C ILE A 111 13.84 -28.29 -14.12
N SER A 112 13.57 -29.59 -14.12
CA SER A 112 14.25 -30.53 -15.02
C SER A 112 13.32 -30.91 -16.18
N HIS A 113 13.38 -30.16 -17.28
CA HIS A 113 12.92 -30.65 -18.57
C HIS A 113 13.93 -30.28 -19.66
N GLN A 114 14.98 -31.10 -19.80
CA GLN A 114 15.64 -31.31 -21.08
C GLN A 114 15.17 -32.64 -21.66
N ALA A 115 14.14 -32.59 -22.51
CA ALA A 115 13.87 -33.67 -23.45
C ALA A 115 14.81 -33.49 -24.64
N ASN A 116 15.98 -34.13 -24.60
CA ASN A 116 16.83 -34.30 -25.78
C ASN A 116 16.70 -35.75 -26.27
N VAL A 117 15.77 -35.99 -27.20
CA VAL A 117 15.65 -37.28 -27.88
C VAL A 117 16.57 -37.21 -29.09
N ASN A 118 17.79 -37.69 -28.94
CA ASN A 118 18.68 -38.00 -30.06
C ASN A 118 19.55 -39.20 -29.69
N SER A 119 19.11 -40.40 -30.09
CA SER A 119 19.99 -41.54 -30.22
C SER A 119 19.67 -42.27 -31.52
N GLY A 120 20.31 -41.80 -32.61
CA GLY A 120 20.57 -42.64 -33.76
C GLY A 120 21.76 -43.54 -33.46
N SER A 121 21.59 -44.85 -33.64
CA SER A 121 22.66 -45.81 -33.92
C SER A 121 22.02 -47.09 -34.46
N ILE A 122 21.86 -47.14 -35.78
CA ILE A 122 21.74 -48.37 -36.56
C ILE A 122 23.14 -48.68 -37.09
N ASN A 123 23.81 -49.67 -36.50
CA ASN A 123 24.98 -50.30 -37.10
C ASN A 123 24.70 -51.80 -37.21
N SER A 124 24.65 -52.27 -38.45
CA SER A 124 24.56 -53.67 -38.88
C SER A 124 25.93 -54.30 -39.00
N SER A 125 26.07 -55.55 -38.55
CA SER A 125 26.90 -56.62 -39.13
C SER A 125 26.42 -57.96 -38.59
#